data_AF-A0A917WTT0-F1
#
_entry.id   AF-A0A917WTT0-F1
#
_cell.length_a   1.000
_cell.length_b   1.000
_cell.length_c   1.000
_cell.angle_alpha   90.00
_cell.angle_beta   90.00
_cell.angle_gamma   90.00
#
_symmetry.space_group_name_H-M   'P 1'
#
loop_
_entity.id
_entity.type
_entity.pdbx_description
1 polymer ?
#
loop_
_entity_poly.entity_id
_entity_poly.type
_entity_poly.pdbx_seq_one_letter_code
_entity_poly.pdbx_strand_id
1 'polypeptide(L)'
;MKVQKVIEQLEKTLDILRCYEHWKFEDMLDDIKEKVSNEKKIPLKEARKTSLDKKLDVPINEMEKMSRDELTVSLNKYKKAELVEIGNQLELKLAMSNNKPILIESIANHFSYLQLNEKMANRKRLD
;
A
#
# COMPACT_ATOMS: atom_id res chain seq x y z
N MET A 1 8.63 -13.43 27.56
CA MET A 1 8.42 -11.98 27.72
C MET A 1 8.91 -11.58 29.12
N LYS A 2 9.72 -10.52 29.26
CA LYS A 2 10.21 -10.10 30.58
C LYS A 2 9.06 -9.45 31.38
N VAL A 3 9.01 -9.68 32.70
CA VAL A 3 7.98 -9.14 33.60
C VAL A 3 7.91 -7.61 33.52
N GLN A 4 9.07 -6.94 33.43
CA GLN A 4 9.14 -5.49 33.24
C GLN A 4 8.37 -5.01 32.00
N LYS A 5 8.43 -5.76 30.90
CA LYS A 5 7.68 -5.43 29.68
C LYS A 5 6.17 -5.58 29.88
N VAL A 6 5.73 -6.49 30.76
CA VAL A 6 4.31 -6.66 31.09
C VAL A 6 3.81 -5.47 31.90
N ILE A 7 4.59 -5.04 32.90
CA ILE A 7 4.28 -3.86 33.71
C ILE A 7 4.08 -2.64 32.82
N GLU A 8 5.00 -2.38 31.89
CA GLU A 8 4.89 -1.27 30.94
C GLU A 8 3.64 -1.33 30.04
N GLN A 9 3.19 -2.54 29.65
CA GLN A 9 1.97 -2.67 28.85
C GLN A 9 0.72 -2.44 29.70
N LEU A 10 0.73 -2.90 30.96
CA LEU A 10 -0.38 -2.72 31.88
C LEU A 10 -0.55 -1.24 32.27
N GLU A 11 0.53 -0.51 32.51
CA GLU A 11 0.48 0.93 32.75
C GLU A 11 -0.16 1.69 31.58
N LYS A 12 0.26 1.37 30.35
CA LYS A 12 -0.36 1.97 29.15
C LYS A 12 -1.83 1.62 29.00
N THR A 13 -2.20 0.39 29.34
CA THR A 13 -3.61 -0.04 29.31
C THR A 13 -4.42 0.71 30.36
N LEU A 14 -3.85 0.90 31.55
CA LEU A 14 -4.48 1.62 32.65
C LEU A 14 -4.74 3.09 32.30
N ASP A 15 -3.80 3.75 31.62
CA ASP A 15 -4.00 5.13 31.18
C ASP A 15 -5.18 5.27 30.20
N ILE A 16 -5.39 4.29 29.31
CA ILE A 16 -6.56 4.25 28.42
C ILE A 16 -7.84 4.09 29.25
N LEU A 17 -7.85 3.16 30.21
CA LEU A 17 -9.02 2.89 31.05
C LEU A 17 -9.40 4.11 31.91
N ARG A 18 -8.42 4.89 32.38
CA ARG A 18 -8.67 6.12 33.13
C ARG A 18 -9.44 7.16 32.32
N CYS A 19 -9.31 7.21 30.99
CA CYS A 19 -10.11 8.09 30.15
C CYS A 19 -11.61 7.78 30.21
N TYR A 20 -11.97 6.57 30.65
CA TYR A 20 -13.34 6.05 30.69
C TYR A 20 -13.77 5.69 32.12
N GLU A 21 -13.10 6.22 33.14
CA GLU A 21 -13.32 5.85 34.56
C GLU A 21 -14.80 5.96 35.01
N HIS A 22 -15.57 6.83 34.39
CA HIS A 22 -16.99 7.05 34.71
C HIS A 22 -17.97 6.48 33.67
N TRP A 23 -17.48 5.75 32.69
CA TRP A 23 -18.30 5.16 31.64
C TRP A 23 -18.69 3.73 32.00
N LYS A 24 -19.82 3.27 31.46
CA LYS A 24 -20.12 1.84 31.49
C LYS A 24 -19.17 1.11 30.56
N PHE A 25 -18.86 -0.13 30.92
CA PHE A 25 -17.90 -0.94 30.19
C PHE A 25 -18.33 -1.15 28.74
N GLU A 26 -19.62 -1.38 28.49
CA GLU A 26 -20.18 -1.57 27.16
C GLU A 26 -20.04 -0.32 26.30
N ASP A 27 -20.39 0.86 26.85
CA ASP A 27 -20.29 2.14 26.16
C ASP A 27 -18.84 2.50 25.83
N MET A 28 -17.90 2.19 26.74
CA MET A 28 -16.46 2.32 26.49
C MET A 28 -16.02 1.42 25.34
N LEU A 29 -16.47 0.16 25.29
CA LEU A 29 -16.08 -0.77 24.22
C LEU A 29 -16.63 -0.33 22.87
N ASP A 30 -17.86 0.17 22.82
CA ASP A 30 -18.46 0.68 21.58
C ASP A 30 -17.76 1.96 21.11
N ASP A 31 -17.41 2.89 22.01
CA ASP A 31 -16.63 4.09 21.68
C ASP A 31 -15.19 3.75 21.26
N ILE A 32 -14.51 2.83 21.94
CA ILE A 32 -13.18 2.35 21.51
C ILE A 32 -13.29 1.68 20.14
N LYS A 33 -14.32 0.86 19.91
CA LYS A 33 -14.56 0.22 18.62
C LYS A 33 -14.85 1.25 17.55
N GLU A 34 -15.65 2.27 17.83
CA GLU A 34 -15.96 3.36 16.91
C GLU A 34 -14.70 4.17 16.59
N LYS A 35 -13.92 4.58 17.60
CA LYS A 35 -12.66 5.30 17.41
C LYS A 35 -11.63 4.48 16.65
N VAL A 36 -11.42 3.21 17.01
CA VAL A 36 -10.48 2.32 16.31
C VAL A 36 -10.97 1.98 14.89
N SER A 37 -12.28 1.91 14.66
CA SER A 37 -12.85 1.61 13.34
C SER A 37 -12.88 2.85 12.43
N ASN A 38 -13.15 4.03 12.99
CA ASN A 38 -13.11 5.32 12.29
C ASN A 38 -11.66 5.81 12.08
N GLU A 39 -10.71 5.38 12.92
CA GLU A 39 -9.27 5.60 12.74
C GLU A 39 -8.60 4.60 11.77
N LYS A 40 -9.36 3.79 11.01
CA LYS A 40 -8.75 2.97 9.93
C LYS A 40 -8.43 3.79 8.69
N LYS A 41 -7.41 4.63 8.81
CA LYS A 41 -6.18 4.52 8.01
C LYS A 41 -5.01 4.98 8.87
N ILE A 42 -4.34 4.07 9.60
CA ILE A 42 -2.87 3.99 9.65
C ILE A 42 -2.44 2.56 10.06
N PRO A 43 -1.42 1.96 9.41
CA PRO A 43 -0.91 0.61 9.68
C PRO A 43 0.13 0.59 10.82
N LEU A 44 0.19 -0.49 11.60
CA LEU A 44 1.26 -0.68 12.60
C LEU A 44 2.60 -1.07 11.93
N LYS A 45 3.61 -0.21 12.18
CA LYS A 45 5.03 -0.19 11.76
C LYS A 45 5.20 0.42 10.36
N GLU A 46 5.83 1.59 10.21
CA GLU A 46 7.18 1.87 10.67
C GLU A 46 7.30 3.23 11.37
N ALA A 47 8.23 3.29 12.32
CA ALA A 47 8.86 4.53 12.74
C ALA A 47 9.37 5.28 11.50
N ARG A 48 8.70 6.36 11.13
CA ARG A 48 9.25 7.65 10.68
C ARG A 48 8.07 8.52 10.25
N LYS A 49 8.07 9.73 10.81
CA LYS A 49 7.25 10.86 10.41
C LYS A 49 7.22 10.97 8.89
N THR A 50 6.03 10.99 8.29
CA THR A 50 5.57 12.02 7.35
C THR A 50 4.18 11.68 6.82
N SER A 51 3.21 12.47 7.27
CA SER A 51 2.20 13.14 6.45
C SER A 51 1.22 12.31 5.63
N LEU A 52 -0.05 12.57 5.91
CA LEU A 52 -1.23 12.33 5.08
C LEU A 52 -1.00 12.61 3.59
N ASP A 53 -1.72 11.87 2.74
CA ASP A 53 -2.03 12.17 1.34
C ASP A 53 -0.87 12.32 0.35
N LYS A 54 0.10 11.39 0.38
CA LYS A 54 0.85 11.10 -0.85
C LYS A 54 0.12 10.03 -1.63
N LYS A 55 -0.68 10.44 -2.63
CA LYS A 55 -0.74 9.66 -3.87
C LYS A 55 0.72 9.35 -4.20
N LEU A 56 1.05 8.06 -4.28
CA LEU A 56 2.34 7.64 -4.80
C LEU A 56 2.46 8.33 -6.17
N ASP A 57 3.31 9.35 -6.26
CA ASP A 57 3.59 10.09 -7.50
C ASP A 57 4.49 9.20 -8.32
N VAL A 58 3.90 8.11 -8.80
CA VAL A 58 4.56 7.16 -9.66
C VAL A 58 4.54 7.79 -11.04
N PRO A 59 5.69 8.04 -11.65
CA PRO A 59 5.75 8.61 -12.99
C PRO A 59 5.35 7.52 -14.00
N ILE A 60 4.06 7.18 -14.06
CA ILE A 60 3.46 6.22 -14.99
C ILE A 60 3.85 6.57 -16.43
N ASN A 61 3.85 7.87 -16.75
CA ASN A 61 4.25 8.40 -18.05
C ASN A 61 5.73 8.11 -18.40
N GLU A 62 6.60 7.99 -17.40
CA GLU A 62 7.99 7.59 -17.63
C GLU A 62 8.10 6.07 -17.82
N MET A 63 7.30 5.30 -17.07
CA MET A 63 7.26 3.84 -17.20
C MET A 63 6.76 3.39 -18.58
N GLU A 64 5.83 4.12 -19.19
CA GLU A 64 5.32 3.82 -20.53
C GLU A 64 6.40 3.85 -21.62
N LYS A 65 7.46 4.63 -21.41
CA LYS A 65 8.58 4.77 -22.36
C LYS A 65 9.74 3.81 -22.09
N MET A 66 9.74 3.11 -20.97
CA MET A 66 10.80 2.18 -20.59
C MET A 66 10.63 0.83 -21.29
N SER A 67 11.74 0.19 -21.67
CA SER A 67 11.71 -1.20 -22.10
C SER A 67 11.30 -2.12 -20.95
N ARG A 68 10.78 -3.32 -21.26
CA ARG A 68 10.37 -4.31 -20.25
C ARG A 68 11.46 -4.55 -19.20
N ASP A 69 12.71 -4.69 -19.61
CA ASP A 69 13.83 -4.97 -18.71
C ASP A 69 14.11 -3.78 -17.78
N GLU A 70 14.15 -2.56 -18.30
CA GLU A 70 14.29 -1.34 -17.51
C GLU A 70 13.14 -1.16 -16.51
N LEU A 71 11.93 -1.51 -16.92
CA LEU A 71 10.72 -1.43 -16.12
C LEU A 71 10.77 -2.43 -14.95
N THR A 72 11.23 -3.67 -15.18
CA THR A 72 11.44 -4.65 -14.09
C THR A 72 12.50 -4.21 -13.08
N VAL A 73 13.59 -3.58 -13.53
CA VAL A 73 14.62 -3.02 -12.65
C VAL A 73 14.09 -1.84 -11.84
N SER A 74 13.31 -0.96 -12.47
CA SER A 74 12.70 0.20 -11.81
C SER A 74 11.67 -0.23 -10.75
N LEU A 75 10.78 -1.17 -11.11
CA LEU A 75 9.75 -1.69 -10.21
C LEU A 75 10.32 -2.45 -9.01
N ASN A 76 11.52 -3.01 -9.14
CA ASN A 76 12.16 -3.73 -8.03
C ASN A 76 12.47 -2.85 -6.81
N LYS A 77 12.58 -1.53 -7.00
CA LYS A 77 12.82 -0.55 -5.91
C LYS A 77 11.61 -0.39 -5.00
N TYR A 78 10.41 -0.72 -5.48
CA TYR A 78 9.16 -0.55 -4.75
C TYR A 78 8.86 -1.72 -3.81
N LYS A 79 8.17 -1.42 -2.71
CA LYS A 79 7.61 -2.42 -1.78
C LYS A 79 6.40 -3.10 -2.42
N LYS A 80 6.01 -4.29 -1.93
CA LYS A 80 4.80 -5.01 -2.41
C LYS A 80 3.53 -4.14 -2.40
N ALA A 81 3.34 -3.37 -1.34
CA ALA A 81 2.17 -2.49 -1.19
C ALA A 81 2.12 -1.43 -2.29
N GLU A 82 3.26 -0.79 -2.57
CA GLU A 82 3.40 0.21 -3.62
C GLU A 82 3.16 -0.41 -5.01
N LEU A 83 3.63 -1.63 -5.26
CA LEU A 83 3.35 -2.34 -6.51
C LEU A 83 1.85 -2.66 -6.69
N VAL A 84 1.15 -2.98 -5.61
CA VAL A 84 -0.31 -3.17 -5.66
C VAL A 84 -1.02 -1.85 -5.93
N GLU A 85 -0.58 -0.75 -5.34
CA GLU A 85 -1.11 0.59 -5.65
C GLU A 85 -0.87 0.98 -7.11
N ILE A 86 0.31 0.73 -7.66
CA ILE A 86 0.62 0.93 -9.09
C ILE A 86 -0.31 0.07 -9.95
N GLY A 87 -0.50 -1.20 -9.60
CA GLY A 87 -1.44 -2.08 -10.29
C GLY A 87 -2.87 -1.54 -10.28
N ASN A 88 -3.34 -1.04 -9.14
CA ASN A 88 -4.68 -0.46 -9.01
C ASN A 88 -4.83 0.81 -9.86
N GLN A 89 -3.79 1.65 -9.96
CA GLN A 89 -3.79 2.82 -10.85
C GLN A 89 -3.86 2.44 -12.33
N LEU A 90 -3.35 1.26 -12.69
CA LEU A 90 -3.38 0.69 -14.03
C LEU A 90 -4.60 -0.23 -14.27
N GLU A 91 -5.58 -0.24 -13.36
CA GLU A 91 -6.76 -1.12 -13.40
C GLU A 91 -6.43 -2.63 -13.46
N LEU A 92 -5.24 -3.02 -13.00
CA LEU A 92 -4.81 -4.42 -12.88
C LEU A 92 -5.33 -5.02 -11.57
N LYS A 93 -5.90 -6.25 -11.65
CA LYS A 93 -6.35 -7.02 -10.47
C LYS A 93 -5.16 -7.64 -9.74
N LEU A 94 -4.37 -6.81 -9.05
CA LEU A 94 -3.24 -7.26 -8.23
C LEU A 94 -3.64 -7.37 -6.76
N ALA A 95 -3.18 -8.43 -6.10
CA ALA A 95 -3.45 -8.68 -4.69
C ALA A 95 -2.14 -8.80 -3.88
N MET A 96 -2.19 -8.39 -2.60
CA MET A 96 -1.04 -8.49 -1.68
C MET A 96 -0.59 -9.92 -1.40
N SER A 97 -1.49 -10.90 -1.63
CA SER A 97 -1.19 -12.33 -1.59
C SER A 97 -0.17 -12.76 -2.66
N ASN A 98 -0.09 -12.04 -3.78
CA ASN A 98 0.79 -12.39 -4.88
C ASN A 98 2.24 -12.08 -4.52
N ASN A 99 3.18 -12.89 -5.02
CA ASN A 99 4.60 -12.67 -4.78
C ASN A 99 5.11 -11.42 -5.50
N LYS A 100 6.13 -10.76 -4.93
CA LYS A 100 6.69 -9.51 -5.49
C LYS A 100 7.12 -9.67 -6.97
N PRO A 101 7.78 -10.77 -7.38
CA PRO A 101 8.10 -10.99 -8.79
C PRO A 101 6.86 -11.04 -9.70
N ILE A 102 5.77 -11.67 -9.24
CA ILE A 102 4.51 -11.78 -9.99
C ILE A 102 3.87 -10.41 -10.18
N LEU A 103 3.91 -9.55 -9.15
CA LEU A 103 3.41 -8.18 -9.23
C LEU A 103 4.21 -7.37 -10.26
N ILE A 104 5.54 -7.44 -10.20
CA ILE A 104 6.44 -6.75 -11.14
C ILE A 104 6.19 -7.23 -12.57
N GLU A 105 6.10 -8.55 -12.79
CA GLU A 105 5.89 -9.14 -14.10
C GLU A 105 4.52 -8.75 -14.69
N SER A 106 3.47 -8.71 -13.85
CA SER A 106 2.13 -8.30 -14.28
C SER A 106 2.10 -6.84 -14.76
N ILE A 107 2.76 -5.94 -14.02
CA ILE A 107 2.87 -4.53 -14.40
C ILE A 107 3.73 -4.37 -15.67
N ALA A 108 4.86 -5.06 -15.76
CA ALA A 108 5.72 -5.01 -16.94
C ALA A 108 5.05 -5.57 -18.20
N ASN A 109 4.23 -6.63 -18.06
CA ASN A 109 3.43 -7.18 -19.15
C ASN A 109 2.40 -6.18 -19.67
N HIS A 110 1.74 -5.44 -18.78
CA HIS A 110 0.76 -4.41 -19.15
C HIS A 110 1.38 -3.33 -20.07
N PHE A 111 2.51 -2.76 -19.66
CA PHE A 111 3.21 -1.76 -20.48
C PHE A 111 3.79 -2.34 -21.78
N SER A 112 4.28 -3.59 -21.77
CA SER A 112 4.74 -4.27 -22.99
C SER A 112 3.62 -4.38 -24.03
N TYR A 113 2.40 -4.64 -23.58
CA TYR A 113 1.23 -4.74 -24.46
C TYR A 113 0.81 -3.38 -25.03
N LEU A 114 0.84 -2.32 -24.21
CA LEU A 114 0.57 -0.94 -24.68
C LEU A 114 1.56 -0.53 -25.77
N GLN A 115 2.86 -0.74 -25.56
CA GLN A 115 3.89 -0.44 -26.56
C GLN A 115 3.73 -1.26 -27.85
N LEU A 116 3.34 -2.53 -27.73
CA LEU A 116 3.08 -3.37 -28.90
C LEU A 116 1.86 -2.83 -29.68
N ASN A 117 0.79 -2.46 -28.98
CA ASN A 117 -0.40 -1.88 -29.59
C ASN A 117 -0.10 -0.53 -30.27
N GLU A 118 0.68 0.36 -29.66
CA GLU A 118 1.12 1.60 -30.29
C GLU A 118 1.94 1.34 -31.55
N LYS A 119 2.89 0.39 -31.52
CA LYS A 119 3.68 0.01 -32.71
C LYS A 119 2.78 -0.55 -33.81
N MET A 120 1.74 -1.29 -33.47
CA MET A 120 0.78 -1.83 -34.44
C MET A 120 -0.13 -0.73 -34.99
N ALA A 121 -0.59 0.21 -34.17
CA ALA A 121 -1.41 1.35 -34.59
C ALA A 121 -0.64 2.33 -35.48
N ASN A 122 0.66 2.54 -35.20
CA ASN A 122 1.54 3.43 -35.94
C ASN A 122 2.25 2.75 -37.12
N ARG A 123 1.96 1.48 -37.42
CA ARG A 123 2.27 0.92 -38.75
C ARG A 123 1.39 1.65 -39.76
N LYS A 124 1.92 2.75 -40.31
CA LYS A 124 1.49 3.23 -41.63
C LYS A 124 1.43 2.00 -42.53
N ARG A 125 0.26 1.75 -43.12
CA ARG A 125 0.15 0.82 -44.23
C ARG A 125 1.16 1.30 -45.27
N LEU A 126 2.24 0.56 -45.43
CA LEU A 126 3.06 0.67 -46.63
C LEU A 126 2.17 0.11 -47.73
N ASP A 127 1.43 0.99 -48.37
CA ASP A 127 0.99 0.80 -49.76
C ASP A 127 2.19 1.04 -50.68
#